data_AF-A0A1Y6HMT6-F1
#
_entry.id   AF-A0A1Y6HMT6-F1
#
_cell.length_a   1.000
_cell.length_b   1.000
_cell.length_c   1.000
_cell.angle_alpha   90.00
_cell.angle_beta   90.00
_cell.angle_gamma   90.00
#
_symmetry.space_group_name_H-M   'P 1'
#
loop_
_entity.id
_entity.type
_entity.pdbx_description
1 polymer ?
#
loop_
_entity_poly.entity_id
_entity_poly.type
_entity_poly.pdbx_seq_one_letter_code
_entity_poly.pdbx_strand_id
1 'polypeptide(L)'
;MTTVQSRERLVMWLQDADAMEQEAETLSTAKASRVAHYPAFKLRPEQHVQKTQQQSASVRQCPDLVCGSVPTVKGMLGSVTVSMRAAGDALMTDEVMTDEVAKGVSISDAFEHLEIATHRALVVATRVAGQTQAAQSCKNILQQEIEMAA
;
A
#
# COMPACT_ATOMS: atom_id res chain seq x y z
N MET A 1 15.19 12.55 -20.53
CA MET A 1 15.12 12.61 -19.05
C MET A 1 16.49 12.31 -18.50
N THR A 2 17.01 13.11 -17.57
CA THR A 2 18.30 12.83 -16.93
C THR A 2 18.13 11.73 -15.86
N THR A 3 19.21 11.01 -15.54
CA THR A 3 19.22 9.93 -14.55
C THR A 3 18.83 10.41 -13.14
N VAL A 4 19.17 11.66 -12.80
CA VAL A 4 18.82 12.31 -11.51
C VAL A 4 17.31 12.50 -11.38
N GLN A 5 16.64 13.07 -12.39
CA GLN A 5 15.16 13.21 -12.41
C GLN A 5 14.43 11.87 -12.32
N SER A 6 15.06 10.80 -12.82
CA SER A 6 14.49 9.45 -12.77
C SER A 6 14.58 8.84 -11.37
N ARG A 7 15.62 9.16 -10.59
CA ARG A 7 15.76 8.71 -9.19
C ARG A 7 14.87 9.48 -8.23
N GLU A 8 14.78 10.81 -8.36
CA GLU A 8 13.88 11.63 -7.54
C GLU A 8 12.42 11.16 -7.67
N ARG A 9 11.99 10.90 -8.91
CA ARG A 9 10.67 10.33 -9.18
C ARG A 9 10.47 8.97 -8.51
N LEU A 10 11.48 8.10 -8.56
CA LEU A 10 11.41 6.78 -7.93
C LEU A 10 11.31 6.87 -6.40
N VAL A 11 12.07 7.77 -5.77
CA VAL A 11 11.96 8.02 -4.32
C VAL A 11 10.55 8.46 -3.95
N MET A 12 9.99 9.37 -4.73
CA MET A 12 8.61 9.82 -4.55
C MET A 12 7.61 8.67 -4.66
N TRP A 13 7.72 7.80 -5.67
CA TRP A 13 6.85 6.63 -5.80
C TRP A 13 6.97 5.65 -4.62
N LEU A 14 8.17 5.49 -4.06
CA LEU A 14 8.39 4.67 -2.87
C LEU A 14 7.74 5.30 -1.63
N GLN A 15 7.83 6.63 -1.46
CA GLN A 15 7.15 7.33 -0.36
C GLN A 15 5.63 7.23 -0.48
N ASP A 16 5.11 7.33 -1.70
CA ASP A 16 3.69 7.19 -1.96
C ASP A 16 3.19 5.76 -1.65
N ALA A 17 4.02 4.73 -1.89
CA ALA A 17 3.71 3.37 -1.47
C ALA A 17 3.77 3.20 0.07
N ASP A 18 4.74 3.80 0.77
CA ASP A 18 4.75 3.81 2.25
C ASP A 18 3.47 4.45 2.83
N ALA A 19 2.96 5.50 2.20
CA ALA A 19 1.69 6.12 2.59
C ALA A 19 0.49 5.19 2.33
N MET A 20 0.48 4.48 1.20
CA MET A 20 -0.54 3.48 0.87
C MET A 20 -0.59 2.35 1.90
N GLU A 21 0.56 1.80 2.31
CA GLU A 21 0.65 0.74 3.34
C GLU A 21 0.08 1.21 4.70
N GLN A 22 0.40 2.45 5.12
CA GLN A 22 -0.18 3.02 6.35
C GLN A 22 -1.71 3.19 6.27
N GLU A 23 -2.22 3.46 5.07
CA GLU A 23 -3.65 3.52 4.82
C GLU A 23 -4.30 2.13 4.84
N ALA A 24 -3.62 1.13 4.25
CA ALA A 24 -4.01 -0.28 4.33
C ALA A 24 -4.12 -0.73 5.80
N GLU A 25 -3.16 -0.34 6.65
CA GLU A 25 -3.15 -0.61 8.08
C GLU A 25 -4.40 -0.04 8.77
N THR A 26 -4.70 1.22 8.46
CA THR A 26 -5.86 1.93 9.02
C THR A 26 -7.16 1.24 8.61
N LEU A 27 -7.29 0.91 7.32
CA LEU A 27 -8.44 0.23 6.75
C LEU A 27 -8.63 -1.15 7.36
N SER A 28 -7.59 -1.95 7.44
CA SER A 28 -7.62 -3.30 7.99
C SER A 28 -7.87 -3.33 9.50
N THR A 29 -7.39 -2.33 10.24
CA THR A 29 -7.75 -2.13 11.66
C THR A 29 -9.23 -1.79 11.83
N ALA A 30 -9.75 -0.88 11.00
CA ALA A 30 -11.18 -0.53 11.02
C ALA A 30 -12.06 -1.75 10.67
N LYS A 31 -11.69 -2.54 9.65
CA LYS A 31 -12.35 -3.80 9.30
C LYS A 31 -12.35 -4.78 10.47
N ALA A 32 -11.19 -5.04 11.08
CA ALA A 32 -11.06 -5.99 12.19
C ALA A 32 -11.90 -5.61 13.42
N SER A 33 -11.99 -4.33 13.75
CA SER A 33 -12.74 -3.85 14.93
C SER A 33 -14.26 -3.89 14.76
N ARG A 34 -14.78 -3.82 13.52
CA ARG A 34 -16.21 -3.72 13.23
C ARG A 34 -16.89 -5.06 12.95
N VAL A 35 -16.11 -6.11 12.67
CA VAL A 35 -16.63 -7.47 12.45
C VAL A 35 -16.81 -8.19 13.80
N ALA A 36 -17.95 -7.95 14.46
CA ALA A 36 -18.30 -8.61 15.73
C ALA A 36 -18.97 -9.99 15.55
N HIS A 37 -19.73 -10.17 14.47
CA HIS A 37 -20.60 -11.35 14.28
C HIS A 37 -20.06 -12.40 13.29
N TYR A 38 -18.93 -12.13 12.63
CA TYR A 38 -18.35 -13.02 11.62
C TYR A 38 -16.85 -13.27 11.89
N PRO A 39 -16.48 -14.12 12.86
CA PRO A 39 -15.09 -14.30 13.29
C PRO A 39 -14.13 -14.75 12.17
N ALA A 40 -14.62 -15.50 11.18
CA ALA A 40 -13.84 -15.87 9.99
C ALA A 40 -13.43 -14.65 9.13
N PHE A 41 -14.26 -13.61 9.10
CA PHE A 41 -13.99 -12.35 8.38
C PHE A 41 -13.07 -11.40 9.15
N LYS A 42 -12.79 -11.69 10.42
CA LYS A 42 -11.91 -10.87 11.28
C LYS A 42 -10.43 -11.26 11.15
N LEU A 43 -10.16 -12.56 10.97
CA LEU A 43 -8.81 -13.13 10.92
C LEU A 43 -7.94 -12.54 9.80
N ARG A 44 -8.48 -12.43 8.58
CA ARG A 44 -7.74 -11.92 7.40
C ARG A 44 -7.31 -10.45 7.58
N PRO A 45 -8.20 -9.52 7.98
CA PRO A 45 -7.80 -8.14 8.31
C PRO A 45 -6.75 -8.03 9.42
N GLU A 46 -6.85 -8.81 10.50
CA GLU A 46 -5.85 -8.81 11.58
C GLU A 46 -4.47 -9.28 11.09
N GLN A 47 -4.43 -10.30 10.24
CA GLN A 47 -3.19 -10.74 9.58
C GLN A 47 -2.62 -9.66 8.66
N HIS A 48 -3.48 -8.97 7.91
CA HIS A 48 -3.06 -7.91 6.99
C HIS A 48 -2.45 -6.72 7.73
N VAL A 49 -3.01 -6.31 8.87
CA VAL A 49 -2.42 -5.25 9.72
C VAL A 49 -0.97 -5.57 10.08
N GLN A 50 -0.67 -6.80 10.48
CA GLN A 50 0.71 -7.18 10.83
C GLN A 50 1.64 -7.20 9.61
N LYS A 51 1.14 -7.66 8.45
CA LYS A 51 1.92 -7.66 7.21
C LYS A 51 2.22 -6.24 6.74
N THR A 52 1.21 -5.37 6.67
CA THR A 52 1.35 -4.01 6.13
C THR A 52 2.23 -3.11 6.99
N GLN A 53 2.26 -3.32 8.31
CA GLN A 53 3.27 -2.69 9.18
C GLN A 53 4.71 -3.06 8.79
N GLN A 54 4.96 -4.34 8.46
CA GLN A 54 6.28 -4.81 8.02
C GLN A 54 6.61 -4.33 6.59
N GLN A 55 5.60 -4.27 5.73
CA GLN A 55 5.73 -3.80 4.35
C GLN A 55 6.03 -2.30 4.31
N SER A 56 5.28 -1.47 5.05
CA SER A 56 5.57 -0.04 5.26
C SER A 56 7.02 0.17 5.75
N ALA A 57 7.46 -0.55 6.78
CA ALA A 57 8.83 -0.46 7.28
C ALA A 57 9.88 -0.82 6.21
N SER A 58 9.60 -1.82 5.38
CA SER A 58 10.48 -2.26 4.29
C SER A 58 10.54 -1.26 3.14
N VAL A 59 9.39 -0.68 2.73
CA VAL A 59 9.33 0.35 1.68
C VAL A 59 10.01 1.63 2.14
N ARG A 60 9.82 2.04 3.39
CA ARG A 60 10.41 3.26 3.95
C ARG A 60 11.94 3.27 3.95
N GLN A 61 12.57 2.09 3.95
CA GLN A 61 14.02 1.95 3.82
C GLN A 61 14.52 2.03 2.37
N CYS A 62 13.65 1.84 1.38
CA CYS A 62 14.05 1.81 -0.04
C CYS A 62 14.56 3.15 -0.58
N PRO A 63 14.00 4.33 -0.22
CA PRO A 63 14.55 5.63 -0.61
C PRO A 63 16.04 5.79 -0.31
N ASP A 64 16.52 5.33 0.84
CA ASP A 64 17.93 5.41 1.25
C ASP A 64 18.84 4.56 0.34
N LEU A 65 18.31 3.47 -0.21
CA LEU A 65 19.00 2.62 -1.18
C LEU A 65 19.08 3.27 -2.57
N VAL A 66 18.05 4.02 -2.94
CA VAL A 66 17.91 4.65 -4.27
C VAL A 66 18.71 5.95 -4.36
N CYS A 67 18.66 6.77 -3.31
CA CYS A 67 19.35 8.04 -3.22
C CYS A 67 20.33 7.95 -2.06
N GLY A 68 21.61 7.67 -2.36
CA GLY A 68 22.68 7.94 -1.42
C GLY A 68 22.67 9.43 -1.08
N SER A 69 21.95 9.80 -0.03
CA SER A 69 21.89 11.14 0.57
C SER A 69 21.48 12.26 -0.40
N VAL A 70 20.23 12.29 -0.88
CA VAL A 70 19.67 13.48 -1.57
C VAL A 70 18.41 13.94 -0.84
N PRO A 71 18.17 15.26 -0.63
CA PRO A 71 17.11 15.76 0.26
C PRO A 71 15.71 15.33 -0.17
N THR A 72 14.89 15.05 0.84
CA THR A 72 13.49 14.63 0.76
C THR A 72 12.63 15.60 -0.06
N VAL A 73 12.32 15.26 -1.31
CA VAL A 73 11.27 15.91 -2.08
C VAL A 73 9.96 15.16 -1.82
N LYS A 74 8.90 15.87 -1.44
CA LYS A 74 7.56 15.31 -1.24
C LYS A 74 7.00 14.77 -2.56
N GLY A 75 6.45 13.56 -2.54
CA GLY A 75 5.92 12.86 -3.70
C GLY A 75 4.63 13.41 -4.31
N MET A 76 4.37 13.09 -5.59
CA MET A 76 3.21 13.51 -6.40
C MET A 76 2.07 12.48 -6.44
N LEU A 77 2.24 11.19 -6.10
CA LEU A 77 1.07 10.29 -5.98
C LEU A 77 0.29 10.53 -4.68
N GLY A 78 0.75 11.42 -3.80
CA GLY A 78 -0.04 11.89 -2.67
C GLY A 78 -1.49 12.28 -3.04
N SER A 79 -1.77 12.74 -4.27
CA SER A 79 -3.16 13.01 -4.68
C SER A 79 -3.99 11.75 -5.00
N VAL A 80 -3.38 10.67 -5.49
CA VAL A 80 -4.07 9.40 -5.77
C VAL A 80 -4.40 8.69 -4.46
N THR A 81 -3.44 8.61 -3.54
CA THR A 81 -3.66 8.10 -2.18
C THR A 81 -4.73 8.91 -1.47
N VAL A 82 -4.68 10.25 -1.52
CA VAL A 82 -5.73 11.11 -0.93
C VAL A 82 -7.11 10.89 -1.58
N SER A 83 -7.18 10.66 -2.88
CA SER A 83 -8.46 10.39 -3.58
C SER A 83 -9.03 9.03 -3.20
N MET A 84 -8.19 8.02 -3.06
CA MET A 84 -8.59 6.67 -2.62
C MET A 84 -8.96 6.66 -1.14
N ARG A 85 -8.28 7.47 -0.33
CA ARG A 85 -8.67 7.74 1.06
C ARG A 85 -10.04 8.37 1.17
N ALA A 86 -10.31 9.41 0.38
CA ALA A 86 -11.62 10.06 0.38
C ALA A 86 -12.73 9.07 -0.05
N ALA A 87 -12.45 8.19 -1.01
CA ALA A 87 -13.37 7.13 -1.41
C ALA A 87 -13.53 6.06 -0.30
N GLY A 88 -12.44 5.63 0.32
CA GLY A 88 -12.44 4.70 1.44
C GLY A 88 -13.22 5.24 2.64
N ASP A 89 -12.92 6.45 3.10
CA ASP A 89 -13.60 7.12 4.22
C ASP A 89 -15.11 7.29 3.95
N ALA A 90 -15.50 7.64 2.73
CA ALA A 90 -16.91 7.77 2.35
C ALA A 90 -17.67 6.42 2.37
N LEU A 91 -16.99 5.32 2.06
CA LEU A 91 -17.58 3.99 1.98
C LEU A 91 -17.48 3.20 3.30
N MET A 92 -16.69 3.68 4.26
CA MET A 92 -16.50 3.11 5.61
C MET A 92 -17.41 3.78 6.66
N THR A 93 -18.45 4.50 6.22
CA THR A 93 -19.46 5.10 7.10
C THR A 93 -20.32 4.03 7.76
N ASP A 94 -20.76 4.27 8.99
CA ASP A 94 -21.51 3.30 9.82
C ASP A 94 -22.78 2.75 9.13
N GLU A 95 -23.44 3.57 8.30
CA GLU A 95 -24.66 3.21 7.57
C GLU A 95 -24.43 2.22 6.42
N VAL A 96 -23.25 2.21 5.78
CA VAL A 96 -22.98 1.34 4.61
C VAL A 96 -22.53 -0.05 5.06
N MET A 97 -21.83 -0.16 6.18
CA MET A 97 -21.19 -1.42 6.60
C MET A 97 -22.04 -2.31 7.51
N THR A 98 -23.11 -1.78 8.11
CA THR A 98 -24.02 -2.56 8.96
C THR A 98 -25.05 -3.38 8.16
N ASP A 99 -25.42 -2.94 6.96
CA ASP A 99 -26.39 -3.66 6.09
C ASP A 99 -25.75 -4.22 4.79
N GLU A 100 -24.52 -3.81 4.41
CA GLU A 100 -23.89 -4.19 3.14
C GLU A 100 -22.44 -4.69 3.29
N VAL A 101 -22.23 -5.73 4.11
CA VAL A 101 -20.95 -6.48 4.21
C VAL A 101 -20.33 -6.78 2.82
N ALA A 102 -21.18 -7.04 1.82
CA ALA A 102 -20.76 -7.27 0.44
C ALA A 102 -20.03 -6.07 -0.22
N LYS A 103 -20.43 -4.82 0.09
CA LYS A 103 -19.72 -3.62 -0.40
C LYS A 103 -18.38 -3.45 0.31
N GLY A 104 -18.33 -3.72 1.62
CA GLY A 104 -17.09 -3.72 2.39
C GLY A 104 -16.04 -4.71 1.87
N VAL A 105 -16.49 -5.90 1.46
CA VAL A 105 -15.63 -6.90 0.80
C VAL A 105 -15.13 -6.39 -0.55
N SER A 106 -16.00 -5.79 -1.37
CA SER A 106 -15.63 -5.28 -2.71
C SER A 106 -14.56 -4.19 -2.65
N ILE A 107 -14.67 -3.28 -1.67
CA ILE A 107 -13.70 -2.19 -1.47
C ILE A 107 -12.37 -2.75 -0.96
N SER A 108 -12.44 -3.72 -0.04
CA SER A 108 -11.24 -4.39 0.46
C SER A 108 -10.48 -5.04 -0.69
N ASP A 109 -11.17 -5.85 -1.51
CA ASP A 109 -10.57 -6.51 -2.68
C ASP A 109 -9.98 -5.52 -3.69
N ALA A 110 -10.68 -4.41 -3.96
CA ALA A 110 -10.16 -3.34 -4.82
C ALA A 110 -8.88 -2.70 -4.26
N PHE A 111 -8.80 -2.54 -2.93
CA PHE A 111 -7.62 -2.00 -2.26
C PHE A 111 -6.43 -2.97 -2.35
N GLU A 112 -6.62 -4.26 -2.08
CA GLU A 112 -5.57 -5.27 -2.26
C GLU A 112 -4.99 -5.25 -3.70
N HIS A 113 -5.87 -5.13 -4.70
CA HIS A 113 -5.46 -5.07 -6.10
C HIS A 113 -4.72 -3.78 -6.47
N LEU A 114 -5.05 -2.66 -5.82
CA LEU A 114 -4.26 -1.44 -5.93
C LEU A 114 -2.85 -1.66 -5.38
N GLU A 115 -2.71 -2.28 -4.20
CA GLU A 115 -1.41 -2.57 -3.59
C GLU A 115 -0.56 -3.45 -4.51
N ILE A 116 -1.15 -4.51 -5.07
CA ILE A 116 -0.52 -5.38 -6.08
C ILE A 116 -0.05 -4.57 -7.30
N ALA A 117 -0.90 -3.69 -7.83
CA ALA A 117 -0.57 -2.87 -9.00
C ALA A 117 0.59 -1.91 -8.70
N THR A 118 0.55 -1.24 -7.54
CA THR A 118 1.59 -0.32 -7.08
C THR A 118 2.93 -1.04 -6.93
N HIS A 119 2.98 -2.18 -6.26
CA HIS A 119 4.23 -2.92 -6.07
C HIS A 119 4.76 -3.54 -7.37
N ARG A 120 3.90 -3.97 -8.30
CA ARG A 120 4.33 -4.36 -9.65
C ARG A 120 5.02 -3.21 -10.38
N ALA A 121 4.43 -2.02 -10.34
CA ALA A 121 5.02 -0.82 -10.95
C ALA A 121 6.38 -0.49 -10.32
N LEU A 122 6.49 -0.55 -8.99
CA LEU A 122 7.73 -0.32 -8.27
C LEU A 122 8.82 -1.35 -8.59
N VAL A 123 8.50 -2.63 -8.72
CA VAL A 123 9.45 -3.67 -9.14
C VAL A 123 10.04 -3.35 -10.52
N VAL A 124 9.21 -2.90 -11.46
CA VAL A 124 9.68 -2.50 -12.79
C VAL A 124 10.55 -1.24 -12.68
N ALA A 125 10.08 -0.21 -11.99
CA ALA A 125 10.76 1.08 -11.88
C ALA A 125 12.14 0.97 -11.20
N THR A 126 12.22 0.22 -10.10
CA THR A 126 13.48 -0.04 -9.38
C THR A 126 14.48 -0.83 -10.24
N ARG A 127 14.03 -1.83 -11.00
CA ARG A 127 14.90 -2.57 -11.94
C ARG A 127 15.44 -1.69 -13.07
N VAL A 128 14.58 -0.88 -13.69
CA VAL A 128 14.99 0.07 -14.74
C VAL A 128 16.01 1.08 -14.20
N ALA A 129 15.88 1.48 -12.94
CA ALA A 129 16.82 2.38 -12.27
C ALA A 129 18.10 1.68 -11.75
N GLY A 130 18.27 0.37 -11.94
CA GLY A 130 19.41 -0.41 -11.47
C GLY A 130 19.44 -0.66 -9.96
N GLN A 131 18.31 -0.49 -9.27
CA GLN A 131 18.18 -0.56 -7.81
C GLN A 131 17.79 -1.96 -7.36
N THR A 132 18.72 -2.90 -7.46
CA THR A 132 18.47 -4.34 -7.26
C THR A 132 17.92 -4.66 -5.87
N GLN A 133 18.44 -4.04 -4.81
CA GLN A 133 18.00 -4.29 -3.44
C GLN A 133 16.56 -3.79 -3.21
N ALA A 134 16.26 -2.56 -3.64
CA ALA A 134 14.90 -2.01 -3.58
C ALA A 134 13.91 -2.85 -4.42
N ALA A 135 14.34 -3.32 -5.59
CA ALA A 135 13.52 -4.20 -6.44
C ALA A 135 13.19 -5.53 -5.75
N GLN A 136 14.12 -6.09 -4.98
CA GLN A 136 13.88 -7.31 -4.22
C GLN A 136 12.90 -7.06 -3.07
N SER A 137 13.03 -5.95 -2.34
CA SER A 137 12.06 -5.56 -1.30
C SER A 137 10.65 -5.42 -1.89
N CYS A 138 10.47 -4.66 -2.97
CA CYS A 138 9.16 -4.48 -3.62
C CYS A 138 8.60 -5.81 -4.14
N LYS A 139 9.45 -6.73 -4.62
CA LYS A 139 9.02 -8.06 -5.08
C LYS A 139 8.52 -8.92 -3.93
N ASN A 140 9.17 -8.87 -2.76
CA ASN A 140 8.75 -9.61 -1.59
C ASN A 140 7.37 -9.13 -1.11
N ILE A 141 7.17 -7.81 -1.07
CA ILE A 141 5.88 -7.22 -0.69
C ILE A 141 4.79 -7.61 -1.69
N LEU A 142 5.07 -7.49 -3.01
CA LEU A 142 4.14 -7.93 -4.05
C LEU A 142 3.65 -9.37 -3.86
N GLN A 143 4.55 -10.29 -3.48
CA GLN A 143 4.18 -11.68 -3.25
C GLN A 143 3.24 -11.82 -2.05
N GLN A 144 3.49 -11.05 -0.98
CA GLN A 144 2.63 -11.03 0.20
C GLN A 144 1.23 -10.47 -0.13
N GLU A 145 1.12 -9.42 -0.96
CA GLU A 145 -0.20 -8.88 -1.37
C GLU A 145 -0.97 -9.83 -2.27
N ILE A 146 -0.28 -10.54 -3.18
CA ILE A 146 -0.94 -11.58 -4.00
C ILE A 146 -1.55 -12.68 -3.11
N GLU A 147 -0.89 -13.03 -1.99
CA GLU A 147 -1.43 -13.97 -1.01
C GLU A 147 -2.58 -13.38 -0.18
N MET A 148 -2.64 -12.05 -0.02
CA MET A 148 -3.73 -11.35 0.65
C MET A 148 -4.98 -11.21 -0.23
N ALA A 149 -4.82 -11.08 -1.55
CA ALA A 149 -5.91 -11.02 -2.52
C ALA A 149 -6.46 -12.41 -2.93
N ALA A 150 -5.70 -13.49 -2.73
CA ALA A 150 -6.12 -14.87 -3.06
C ALA A 150 -7.24 -15.40 -2.15
#